data_AF-A0A7W1P4N4-F1
#
_entry.id   AF-A0A7W1P4N4-F1
#
_cell.length_a   1.000
_cell.length_b   1.000
_cell.length_c   1.000
_cell.angle_alpha   90.00
_cell.angle_beta   90.00
_cell.angle_gamma   90.00
#
_symmetry.space_group_name_H-M   'P 1'
#
loop_
_entity.id
_entity.type
_entity.pdbx_description
1 polymer ?
#
loop_
_entity_poly.entity_id
_entity_poly.type
_entity_poly.pdbx_seq_one_letter_code
_entity_poly.pdbx_strand_id
1 'polypeptide(L)'
;MFTPSGSIIGTMLLCTALGAGVAGQRPGPAGAAVDVTTRGPQVGEKVPDFTLTDQAGRPRSLASLMGEKGLVLSFQRSADW
;
A
#
# COMPACT_ATOMS: atom_id res chain seq x y z
N MET A 1 46.24 -55.07 -14.34
CA MET A 1 45.31 -56.18 -14.63
C MET A 1 43.92 -55.57 -14.74
N PHE A 2 43.29 -55.70 -15.91
CA PHE A 2 41.88 -55.42 -16.23
C PHE A 2 41.31 -54.00 -16.05
N THR A 3 41.22 -53.25 -17.15
CA THR A 3 40.04 -52.41 -17.45
C THR A 3 38.94 -53.33 -17.98
N PRO A 4 37.64 -53.01 -17.79
CA PRO A 4 36.90 -52.57 -18.97
C PRO A 4 35.75 -51.57 -18.73
N SER A 5 35.51 -50.80 -19.79
CA SER A 5 34.19 -50.48 -20.36
C SER A 5 33.22 -49.54 -19.63
N GLY A 6 33.12 -48.34 -20.20
CA GLY A 6 31.90 -47.88 -20.87
C GLY A 6 30.69 -47.54 -20.00
N SER A 7 30.45 -46.25 -19.76
CA SER A 7 29.08 -45.77 -19.63
C SER A 7 28.91 -44.44 -20.34
N ILE A 8 28.39 -44.57 -21.55
CA ILE A 8 27.81 -43.52 -22.36
C ILE A 8 26.51 -43.13 -21.65
N ILE A 9 26.53 -42.12 -20.80
CA ILE A 9 25.29 -41.43 -20.40
C ILE A 9 25.45 -39.96 -20.77
N GLY A 10 25.55 -39.75 -22.08
CA GLY A 10 25.00 -38.56 -22.69
C GLY A 10 23.48 -38.65 -22.55
N THR A 11 22.92 -37.95 -21.58
CA THR A 11 21.49 -37.61 -21.56
C THR A 11 21.37 -36.14 -21.15
N MET A 12 21.94 -35.28 -22.00
CA MET A 12 21.52 -33.90 -22.11
C MET A 12 20.22 -33.92 -22.96
N LEU A 13 19.10 -34.23 -22.30
CA LEU A 13 17.75 -34.02 -22.79
C LEU A 13 17.40 -32.55 -22.48
N LEU A 14 17.64 -31.61 -23.39
CA LEU A 14 16.79 -31.22 -24.53
C LEU A 14 15.40 -30.66 -24.11
N CYS A 15 15.27 -29.34 -24.29
CA CYS A 15 14.08 -28.56 -24.70
C CYS A 15 12.83 -28.61 -23.80
N THR A 16 12.60 -27.59 -22.96
CA THR A 16 11.89 -26.29 -23.22
C THR A 16 10.40 -26.29 -22.88
N ALA A 17 10.07 -25.34 -21.99
CA ALA A 17 8.82 -24.62 -21.75
C ALA A 17 7.61 -25.40 -21.19
N LEU A 18 7.15 -24.96 -20.01
CA LEU A 18 5.91 -24.18 -19.89
C LEU A 18 5.89 -23.51 -18.51
N GLY A 19 5.99 -22.17 -18.50
CA GLY A 19 5.71 -21.38 -17.30
C GLY A 19 4.24 -21.52 -16.94
N ALA A 20 3.94 -22.01 -15.73
CA ALA A 20 2.59 -22.05 -15.20
C ALA A 20 2.56 -21.29 -13.88
N GLY A 21 2.16 -20.02 -13.98
CA GLY A 21 1.59 -19.26 -12.88
C GLY A 21 2.59 -18.65 -11.90
N VAL A 22 3.24 -17.55 -12.29
CA VAL A 22 3.08 -16.37 -11.44
C VAL A 22 1.57 -16.21 -11.33
N ALA A 23 0.99 -16.55 -10.18
CA ALA A 23 -0.35 -16.13 -9.86
C ALA A 23 -0.30 -14.61 -9.90
N GLY A 24 -0.51 -14.07 -11.10
CA GLY A 24 -0.52 -12.66 -11.38
C GLY A 24 -1.44 -12.08 -10.34
N GLN A 25 -0.90 -11.18 -9.52
CA GLN A 25 -1.71 -10.28 -8.73
C GLN A 25 -2.69 -9.68 -9.73
N ARG A 26 -3.92 -10.21 -9.76
CA ARG A 26 -4.99 -9.62 -10.54
C ARG A 26 -5.05 -8.19 -10.00
N PRO A 27 -4.91 -7.16 -10.85
CA PRO A 27 -5.23 -5.83 -10.42
C PRO A 27 -6.65 -5.93 -9.86
N GLY A 28 -6.81 -5.76 -8.54
CA GLY A 28 -8.13 -5.53 -7.98
C GLY A 28 -8.75 -4.36 -8.76
N PRO A 29 -10.07 -4.30 -8.91
CA PRO A 29 -10.70 -3.15 -9.57
C PRO A 29 -10.05 -1.90 -9.01
N ALA A 30 -9.43 -1.10 -9.89
CA ALA A 30 -8.82 0.16 -9.48
C ALA A 30 -9.93 0.93 -8.79
N GLY A 31 -9.80 1.10 -7.46
CA GLY A 31 -10.84 1.75 -6.67
C GLY A 31 -11.16 3.08 -7.35
N ALA A 32 -12.46 3.32 -7.61
CA ALA A 32 -12.88 4.52 -8.32
C ALA A 32 -12.17 5.74 -7.73
N ALA A 33 -11.53 6.52 -8.59
CA ALA A 33 -10.75 7.67 -8.17
C ALA A 33 -11.62 8.56 -7.28
N VAL A 34 -11.09 8.91 -6.12
CA VAL A 34 -11.74 9.83 -5.20
C VAL A 34 -11.76 11.20 -5.84
N ASP A 35 -12.94 11.66 -6.25
CA ASP A 35 -13.12 13.06 -6.63
C ASP A 35 -12.95 13.94 -5.37
N VAL A 36 -11.87 14.70 -5.33
CA VAL A 36 -11.52 15.58 -4.21
C VAL A 36 -12.25 16.92 -4.28
N THR A 37 -12.81 17.30 -5.43
CA THR A 37 -13.52 18.58 -5.60
C THR A 37 -14.88 18.58 -4.90
N THR A 38 -15.41 17.40 -4.60
CA THR A 38 -16.67 17.20 -3.89
C THR A 38 -16.46 16.76 -2.44
N ARG A 39 -15.22 16.67 -1.96
CA ARG A 39 -14.90 16.11 -0.63
C ARG A 39 -14.14 17.10 0.23
N GLY A 40 -14.65 17.30 1.44
CA GLY A 40 -14.04 18.14 2.46
C GLY A 40 -14.07 19.63 2.14
N PRO A 41 -13.56 20.47 3.06
CA PRO A 41 -13.43 21.92 2.84
C PRO A 41 -12.48 22.22 1.68
N GLN A 42 -12.86 23.16 0.84
CA GLN A 42 -12.05 23.60 -0.30
C GLN A 42 -11.01 24.65 0.10
N VAL A 43 -10.03 24.91 -0.77
CA VAL A 43 -9.02 25.95 -0.51
C VAL A 43 -9.70 27.32 -0.38
N GLY A 44 -9.41 28.03 0.70
CA GLY A 44 -10.03 29.31 1.04
C GLY A 44 -11.31 29.17 1.88
N GLU A 45 -11.90 27.97 1.97
CA GLU A 45 -12.98 27.70 2.90
C GLU A 45 -12.44 27.50 4.32
N LYS A 46 -13.28 27.84 5.31
CA LYS A 46 -12.94 27.66 6.71
C LYS A 46 -13.01 26.18 7.08
N VAL A 47 -11.98 25.68 7.75
CA VAL A 47 -12.01 24.35 8.37
C VAL A 47 -13.09 24.31 9.47
N PRO A 48 -13.98 23.30 9.49
CA PRO A 48 -14.96 23.13 10.56
C PRO A 48 -14.29 23.05 11.93
N ASP A 49 -14.92 23.67 12.93
CA ASP A 49 -14.40 23.59 14.29
C ASP A 49 -14.55 22.17 14.84
N PHE A 50 -13.64 21.78 15.74
CA PHE A 50 -13.67 20.48 16.38
C PHE A 50 -13.08 20.55 17.78
N THR A 51 -13.48 19.60 18.62
CA THR A 51 -12.78 19.23 19.85
C THR A 51 -12.72 17.72 19.91
N LEU A 52 -11.50 17.17 19.86
CA LEU A 52 -11.24 15.74 19.82
C LEU A 52 -10.32 15.35 20.97
N THR A 53 -10.42 14.10 21.42
CA THR A 53 -9.54 13.56 22.45
C THR A 53 -8.23 13.08 21.82
N ASP A 54 -7.09 13.51 22.34
CA ASP A 54 -5.76 13.07 21.90
C ASP A 54 -5.36 11.71 22.49
N GLN A 55 -4.18 11.22 22.11
CA GLN A 55 -3.63 9.94 22.55
C GLN A 55 -3.39 9.85 24.06
N ALA A 56 -3.37 10.97 24.77
CA ALA A 56 -3.21 11.04 26.21
C ALA A 56 -4.56 11.28 26.93
N GLY A 57 -5.68 11.20 26.22
CA GLY A 57 -7.01 11.42 26.79
C GLY A 57 -7.36 12.89 26.97
N ARG A 58 -6.57 13.83 26.45
CA ARG A 58 -6.80 15.26 26.66
C ARG A 58 -7.63 15.84 25.51
N PRO A 59 -8.63 16.70 25.80
CA PRO A 59 -9.37 17.39 24.75
C PRO A 59 -8.49 18.41 24.06
N ARG A 60 -8.49 18.40 22.73
CA ARG A 60 -7.79 19.35 21.85
C ARG A 60 -8.81 19.96 20.89
N SER A 61 -8.93 21.28 20.91
CA SER A 61 -9.72 22.02 19.93
C SER A 61 -8.88 22.46 18.73
N LEU A 62 -9.53 22.77 17.60
CA LEU A 62 -8.88 23.38 16.43
C LEU A 62 -8.03 24.59 16.83
N ALA A 63 -8.60 25.50 17.64
CA ALA A 63 -7.92 26.69 18.13
C ALA A 63 -6.67 26.35 18.97
N SER A 64 -6.73 25.35 19.84
CA SER A 64 -5.59 24.95 20.70
C SER A 64 -4.44 24.29 19.93
N LEU A 65 -4.69 23.80 18.72
CA LEU A 65 -3.72 23.13 17.86
C LEU A 65 -3.08 24.07 16.85
N MET A 66 -3.66 25.25 16.63
CA MET A 66 -3.20 26.20 15.64
C MET A 66 -1.92 26.88 16.10
N GLY A 67 -0.86 26.79 15.29
CA GLY A 67 0.39 27.51 15.50
C GLY A 67 0.55 28.71 14.58
N GLU A 68 1.62 29.47 14.75
CA GLU A 68 1.96 30.64 13.90
C GLU A 68 2.08 30.30 12.41
N LYS A 69 2.45 29.06 12.09
CA LYS A 69 2.60 28.55 10.72
C LYS A 69 1.38 27.77 10.23
N GLY A 70 0.30 27.75 10.99
CA GLY A 70 -0.89 26.94 10.73
C GLY A 70 -0.81 25.53 11.29
N LEU A 71 -1.67 24.66 10.78
CA LEU A 71 -1.85 23.27 11.21
C LEU A 71 -1.97 22.35 9.99
N VAL A 72 -1.37 21.15 10.09
CA VAL A 72 -1.60 20.07 9.15
C VAL A 72 -2.54 19.05 9.80
N LEU A 73 -3.65 18.74 9.13
CA LEU A 73 -4.60 17.69 9.52
C LEU A 73 -4.45 16.48 8.61
N SER A 74 -4.05 15.34 9.17
CA SER A 74 -3.93 14.07 8.45
C SER A 74 -5.03 13.11 8.90
N PHE A 75 -5.90 12.72 7.96
CA PHE A 75 -6.96 11.77 8.21
C PHE A 75 -6.53 10.39 7.73
N GLN A 76 -6.45 9.43 8.65
CA GLN A 76 -6.21 8.03 8.35
C GLN A 76 -7.44 7.21 8.71
N ARG A 77 -7.70 6.15 7.95
CA ARG A 77 -8.55 5.04 8.37
C ARG A 77 -7.62 3.90 8.73
N SER A 78 -7.75 3.37 9.94
CA SER A 78 -6.93 2.24 10.36
C SER A 78 -7.22 1.02 9.49
N ALA A 79 -6.19 0.24 9.19
CA ALA A 79 -6.34 -1.01 8.45
C ALA A 79 -6.86 -2.10 9.40
N ASP A 80 -7.90 -2.79 8.97
CA ASP A 80 -8.32 -4.07 9.53
C ASP A 80 -7.29 -5.09 9.02
N TRP A 81 -6.29 -5.43 9.84
CA TRP A 81 -5.28 -6.45 9.51
C TRP A 81 -5.68 -7.81 10.06
#